data_AF-A0A1A8J0X1-F1
#
_entry.id   AF-A0A1A8J0X1-F1
#
_cell.length_a   1.000
_cell.length_b   1.000
_cell.length_c   1.000
_cell.angle_alpha   90.00
_cell.angle_beta   90.00
_cell.angle_gamma   90.00
#
_symmetry.space_group_name_H-M   'P 1'
#
loop_
_entity.id
_entity.type
_entity.pdbx_description
1 polymer ?
#
loop_
_entity_poly.entity_id
_entity_poly.type
_entity_poly.pdbx_seq_one_letter_code
_entity_poly.pdbx_strand_id
1 'polypeptide(L)'
;DTGIQVPVDRLTVSYSRSSGPGGQHVNKVSTKAEVRFHVHTADWIPQDVRQKILEKNKNRINKAGELLVTSETSRSQQRNLSDCIQKISAIIAEASEKPREATAEESAVRAA
;
A
#
# COMPACT_ATOMS: atom_id res chain seq x y z
N ASP A 1 -11.10 -11.49 -15.93
CA ASP A 1 -11.87 -11.47 -14.68
C ASP A 1 -11.02 -12.05 -13.57
N THR A 2 -10.07 -11.27 -13.03
CA THR A 2 -9.20 -11.74 -11.95
C THR A 2 -9.73 -11.13 -10.66
N GLY A 3 -10.74 -11.77 -10.07
CA GLY A 3 -11.32 -11.37 -8.79
C GLY A 3 -10.39 -11.65 -7.61
N ILE A 4 -9.19 -11.06 -7.61
CA ILE A 4 -8.21 -11.22 -6.53
C ILE A 4 -8.71 -10.44 -5.32
N GLN A 5 -9.23 -11.16 -4.33
CA GLN A 5 -9.61 -10.56 -3.06
C GLN A 5 -8.38 -10.43 -2.17
N VAL A 6 -8.20 -9.25 -1.57
CA VAL A 6 -7.09 -8.97 -0.66
C VAL A 6 -7.50 -9.38 0.76
N PRO A 7 -6.99 -10.50 1.31
CA PRO A 7 -7.36 -10.96 2.65
C PRO A 7 -6.69 -10.10 3.72
N VAL A 8 -7.48 -9.27 4.40
CA VAL A 8 -6.97 -8.37 5.44
C VAL A 8 -6.37 -9.14 6.63
N ASP A 9 -6.80 -10.39 6.86
CA ASP A 9 -6.23 -11.28 7.89
C ASP A 9 -4.78 -11.70 7.62
N ARG A 10 -4.35 -11.70 6.35
CA ARG A 10 -2.97 -12.01 5.95
C ARG A 10 -2.09 -10.77 5.83
N LEU A 11 -2.67 -9.58 6.01
CA LEU A 11 -1.96 -8.33 5.95
C LEU A 11 -1.49 -7.93 7.36
N THR A 12 -0.24 -7.51 7.47
CA THR A 12 0.27 -6.92 8.70
C THR A 12 -0.03 -5.43 8.69
N VAL A 13 -1.02 -5.02 9.47
CA VAL A 13 -1.39 -3.61 9.65
C VAL A 13 -0.70 -3.06 10.89
N SER A 14 -0.04 -1.92 10.76
CA SER A 14 0.62 -1.20 11.84
C SER A 14 0.21 0.26 11.76
N TYR A 15 -0.06 0.89 12.90
CA TYR A 15 -0.36 2.32 12.95
C TYR A 15 0.82 3.08 13.54
N SER A 16 1.28 4.11 12.85
CA SER A 16 2.42 4.92 13.27
C SER A 16 2.05 6.39 13.38
N ARG A 17 2.96 7.17 13.98
CA ARG A 17 2.80 8.62 14.04
C ARG A 17 3.19 9.20 12.68
N SER A 18 2.32 10.04 12.13
CA SER A 18 2.59 10.77 10.89
C SER A 18 3.77 11.73 11.10
N SER A 19 4.85 11.56 10.34
CA SER A 19 6.07 12.37 10.44
C SER A 19 5.82 13.73 9.80
N GLY A 20 5.45 14.71 10.62
CA GLY A 20 5.39 16.12 10.20
C GLY A 20 6.53 16.87 10.88
N PRO A 21 7.26 17.76 10.16
CA PRO A 21 8.32 18.55 10.74
C PRO A 21 7.70 19.57 11.71
N GLY A 22 8.15 19.57 12.97
CA GLY A 22 7.73 20.59 13.94
C GLY A 22 7.42 20.04 15.31
N GLY A 23 8.38 20.17 16.22
CA GLY A 23 8.12 20.12 17.64
C GLY A 23 7.28 21.34 18.05
N GLN A 24 5.97 21.15 18.20
CA GLN A 24 5.11 21.76 19.23
C GLN A 24 3.67 21.24 19.03
N HIS A 25 3.02 20.90 20.16
CA HIS A 25 1.65 20.36 20.32
C HIS A 25 1.36 18.84 20.12
N VAL A 26 1.98 18.02 20.96
CA VAL A 26 1.40 17.12 22.01
C VAL A 26 0.07 16.32 21.82
N ASN A 27 -0.65 16.34 20.70
CA ASN A 27 -1.76 15.36 20.50
C ASN A 27 -1.85 14.85 19.05
N LYS A 28 -0.72 14.41 18.50
CA LYS A 28 -0.70 13.81 17.15
C LYS A 28 -1.17 12.36 17.24
N VAL A 29 -2.47 12.15 16.97
CA VAL A 29 -3.09 10.83 16.89
C VAL A 29 -2.31 9.97 15.88
N SER A 30 -2.00 8.72 16.23
CA SER A 30 -1.32 7.76 15.35
C SER A 30 -2.26 7.35 14.21
N THR A 31 -2.45 8.22 13.23
CA THR A 31 -3.41 8.00 12.15
C THR A 31 -2.78 7.31 10.95
N LYS A 32 -1.46 7.40 10.76
CA LYS A 32 -0.77 6.77 9.64
C LYS A 32 -0.96 5.26 9.70
N ALA A 33 -1.57 4.70 8.67
CA ALA A 33 -1.73 3.27 8.52
C ALA A 33 -0.62 2.74 7.63
N GLU A 34 0.03 1.69 8.08
CA GLU A 34 1.07 0.96 7.37
C GLU A 34 0.60 -0.47 7.19
N VAL A 35 0.59 -0.93 5.95
CA VAL A 35 0.20 -2.28 5.59
C VAL A 35 1.38 -2.91 4.90
N ARG A 36 1.82 -4.07 5.40
CA ARG A 36 2.89 -4.85 4.79
C ARG A 36 2.48 -6.31 4.64
N PHE A 37 2.97 -6.94 3.59
CA PHE A 37 2.83 -8.38 3.41
C PHE A 37 3.95 -8.92 2.53
N HIS A 38 4.31 -10.19 2.74
CA HIS A 38 5.26 -10.91 1.93
C HIS A 38 4.65 -11.24 0.56
N VAL A 39 5.18 -10.64 -0.51
CA VAL A 39 4.67 -10.89 -1.87
C VAL A 39 4.96 -12.33 -2.27
N HIS A 40 6.09 -12.90 -1.84
CA HIS A 40 6.45 -14.29 -2.15
C HIS A 40 5.51 -15.31 -1.50
N THR A 41 5.07 -15.11 -0.27
CA THR A 41 4.19 -16.06 0.45
C THR A 41 2.70 -15.76 0.26
N ALA A 42 2.35 -14.80 -0.60
CA ALA A 42 0.97 -14.45 -0.89
C ALA A 42 0.34 -15.46 -1.85
N ASP A 43 -0.24 -16.53 -1.29
CA ASP A 43 -0.89 -17.60 -2.07
C ASP A 43 -2.13 -17.12 -2.85
N TRP A 44 -2.74 -16.03 -2.39
CA TRP A 44 -3.89 -15.37 -3.01
C TRP A 44 -3.51 -14.55 -4.25
N ILE A 45 -2.21 -14.42 -4.56
CA ILE A 45 -1.71 -13.75 -5.76
C ILE A 45 -1.06 -14.80 -6.70
N PRO A 46 -1.45 -14.87 -7.98
CA PRO A 46 -0.79 -15.73 -8.95
C PRO A 46 0.71 -15.45 -9.05
N GLN A 47 1.53 -16.49 -9.30
CA GLN A 47 2.99 -16.36 -9.34
C GLN A 47 3.46 -15.33 -10.39
N ASP A 48 2.84 -15.31 -11.57
CA ASP A 48 3.14 -14.33 -12.64
C ASP A 48 2.92 -12.89 -12.17
N VAL A 49 1.84 -12.65 -11.42
CA VAL A 49 1.50 -11.34 -10.88
C VAL A 49 2.45 -10.97 -9.75
N ARG A 50 2.80 -11.92 -8.85
CA ARG A 50 3.80 -11.71 -7.80
C ARG A 50 5.13 -11.24 -8.38
N GLN A 51 5.64 -11.92 -9.41
CA GLN A 51 6.90 -11.54 -10.06
C GLN A 51 6.83 -10.15 -10.69
N LYS A 52 5.73 -9.81 -11.38
CA LYS A 52 5.54 -8.46 -11.93
C LYS A 52 5.47 -7.37 -10.87
N ILE A 53 4.79 -7.62 -9.74
CA ILE A 53 4.77 -6.68 -8.60
C ILE A 53 6.18 -6.48 -8.07
N LEU A 54 6.95 -7.57 -7.93
CA LEU A 54 8.35 -7.52 -7.52
C LEU A 54 9.24 -6.77 -8.49
N GLU A 55 8.93 -6.76 -9.78
CA GLU A 55 9.68 -6.03 -10.80
C GLU A 55 9.30 -4.56 -10.88
N LYS A 56 8.00 -4.25 -10.93
CA LYS A 56 7.48 -2.88 -11.04
C LYS A 56 7.62 -2.08 -9.74
N ASN A 57 7.42 -2.73 -8.58
CA ASN A 57 7.31 -2.06 -7.30
C ASN A 57 8.54 -2.27 -6.40
N LYS A 58 9.72 -2.52 -6.99
CA LYS A 58 11.00 -2.69 -6.26
C LYS A 58 11.25 -1.58 -5.25
N ASN A 59 10.89 -0.34 -5.58
CA ASN A 59 11.08 0.83 -4.71
C ASN A 59 10.25 0.77 -3.40
N ARG A 60 9.18 -0.02 -3.38
CA ARG A 60 8.26 -0.18 -2.25
C ARG A 60 8.42 -1.53 -1.53
N ILE A 61 9.32 -2.38 -2.04
CA ILE A 61 9.55 -3.72 -1.51
C ILE A 61 10.85 -3.71 -0.71
N ASN A 62 10.81 -4.32 0.47
CA ASN A 62 12.01 -4.45 1.30
C ASN A 62 12.94 -5.55 0.79
N LYS A 63 14.14 -5.67 1.37
CA LYS A 63 15.11 -6.72 1.00
C LYS A 63 14.60 -8.15 1.24
N ALA A 64 13.58 -8.32 2.08
CA ALA A 64 12.94 -9.60 2.36
C ALA A 64 11.78 -9.94 1.39
N GLY A 65 11.47 -9.07 0.41
CA GLY A 65 10.37 -9.30 -0.53
C GLY A 65 8.99 -8.93 0.01
N GLU A 66 8.91 -8.11 1.07
CA GLU A 66 7.66 -7.57 1.60
C GLU A 66 7.32 -6.24 0.95
N LEU A 67 6.10 -6.13 0.42
CA LEU A 67 5.58 -4.87 -0.11
C LEU A 67 5.07 -4.02 1.05
N LEU A 68 5.59 -2.79 1.16
CA LEU A 68 5.17 -1.81 2.13
C LEU A 68 4.26 -0.76 1.49
N VAL A 69 3.06 -0.62 2.03
CA VAL A 69 2.07 0.37 1.62
C VAL A 69 1.68 1.21 2.82
N THR A 70 1.89 2.52 2.75
CA THR A 70 1.51 3.44 3.81
C THR A 70 0.52 4.48 3.29
N SER A 71 -0.35 4.94 4.18
CA SER A 71 -1.27 6.04 3.93
C SER A 71 -1.44 6.90 5.17
N GLU A 72 -1.39 8.21 4.97
CA GLU A 72 -1.62 9.22 6.00
C GLU A 72 -2.50 10.37 5.49
N THR A 73 -3.31 10.10 4.47
CA THR A 73 -4.17 11.10 3.80
C THR A 73 -5.26 11.66 4.72
N SER A 74 -5.66 10.92 5.75
CA SER A 74 -6.74 11.29 6.66
C SER A 74 -6.34 11.27 8.13
N ARG A 75 -7.13 11.96 8.95
CA ARG A 75 -7.09 11.90 10.41
C ARG A 75 -7.75 10.64 11.01
N SER A 76 -8.30 9.75 10.18
CA SER A 76 -8.92 8.49 10.60
C SER A 76 -8.06 7.30 10.19
N GLN A 77 -7.73 6.44 11.17
CA GLN A 77 -7.00 5.19 10.96
C GLN A 77 -7.72 4.26 9.97
N GLN A 78 -9.05 4.11 10.10
CA GLN A 78 -9.85 3.27 9.20
C GLN A 78 -9.78 3.78 7.77
N ARG A 79 -9.86 5.11 7.56
CA ARG A 79 -9.80 5.68 6.21
C ARG A 79 -8.43 5.45 5.58
N ASN A 80 -7.36 5.59 6.35
CA ASN A 80 -6.00 5.32 5.89
C ASN A 80 -5.78 3.81 5.63
N LEU A 81 -6.36 2.92 6.43
CA LEU A 81 -6.32 1.48 6.18
C LEU A 81 -7.03 1.12 4.87
N SER A 82 -8.25 1.62 4.65
CA SER A 82 -8.99 1.40 3.41
C SER A 82 -8.22 1.90 2.19
N ASP A 83 -7.57 3.06 2.30
CA ASP A 83 -6.70 3.61 1.24
C ASP A 83 -5.49 2.71 0.96
N CYS A 84 -4.86 2.14 1.99
CA CYS A 84 -3.80 1.16 1.81
C CYS A 84 -4.29 -0.11 1.08
N ILE A 85 -5.48 -0.62 1.45
CA ILE A 85 -6.07 -1.80 0.80
C ILE A 85 -6.39 -1.51 -0.67
N GLN A 86 -6.98 -0.35 -0.97
CA GLN A 86 -7.27 0.09 -2.33
C GLN A 86 -6.00 0.18 -3.18
N LYS A 87 -4.93 0.77 -2.63
CA LYS A 87 -3.61 0.84 -3.29
C LYS A 87 -3.03 -0.54 -3.58
N ILE A 88 -3.15 -1.49 -2.65
CA ILE A 88 -2.70 -2.88 -2.86
C ILE A 88 -3.50 -3.51 -4.00
N SER A 89 -4.82 -3.36 -3.98
CA SER A 89 -5.70 -3.88 -5.04
C SER A 89 -5.34 -3.29 -6.42
N ALA A 90 -5.08 -1.99 -6.49
CA ALA A 90 -4.68 -1.30 -7.71
C ALA A 90 -3.34 -1.83 -8.25
N ILE A 91 -2.33 -2.01 -7.38
CA ILE A 91 -1.02 -2.58 -7.76
C ILE A 91 -1.18 -3.99 -8.34
N ILE A 92 -2.03 -4.81 -7.72
CA ILE A 92 -2.28 -6.18 -8.17
C ILE A 92 -3.02 -6.19 -9.49
N ALA A 93 -4.03 -5.33 -9.66
CA ALA A 93 -4.74 -5.16 -10.92
C ALA A 93 -3.78 -4.73 -12.04
N GLU A 94 -2.92 -3.74 -11.80
CA GLU A 94 -1.94 -3.22 -12.76
C GLU A 94 -0.84 -4.23 -13.12
N ALA A 95 -0.52 -5.15 -12.21
CA ALA A 95 0.38 -6.27 -12.49
C ALA A 95 -0.34 -7.42 -13.22
N SER A 96 -1.63 -7.62 -12.95
CA SER A 96 -2.47 -8.63 -13.61
C SER A 96 -2.83 -8.24 -15.04
N GLU A 97 -3.17 -6.99 -15.29
CA GLU A 97 -3.47 -6.49 -16.64
C GLU A 97 -2.17 -6.29 -17.44
N LYS A 98 -2.19 -6.71 -18.71
CA LYS A 98 -1.08 -6.45 -19.65
C LYS A 98 -0.85 -4.93 -19.73
N PRO A 99 0.40 -4.46 -19.89
CA PRO A 99 0.77 -3.06 -19.69
C PRO A 99 -0.04 -2.15 -20.61
N ARG A 100 -1.08 -1.55 -20.07
CA ARG A 100 -1.79 -0.42 -20.66
C ARG A 100 -1.68 0.69 -19.64
N GLU A 101 -0.61 1.47 -19.80
CA GLU A 101 -0.42 2.82 -19.25
C GLU A 101 -1.10 3.05 -17.90
N ALA A 102 -0.40 2.71 -16.81
CA ALA A 102 -0.86 3.00 -15.46
C ALA A 102 -1.17 4.49 -15.33
N THR A 103 -2.46 4.78 -15.27
CA THR A 103 -3.02 6.11 -15.33
C THR A 103 -2.91 6.73 -13.94
N ALA A 104 -2.16 7.83 -13.86
CA ALA A 104 -2.41 8.96 -12.98
C ALA A 104 -3.05 8.68 -11.60
N GLU A 105 -2.25 8.26 -10.61
CA GLU A 105 -2.54 8.53 -9.19
C GLU A 105 -1.33 9.13 -8.47
N GLU A 106 -0.58 9.99 -9.16
CA GLU A 106 0.42 10.88 -8.55
C GLU A 106 -0.12 12.30 -8.34
N SER A 107 -1.44 12.52 -8.45
CA SER A 107 -2.04 13.87 -8.38
C SER A 107 -2.98 14.02 -7.20
N ALA A 108 -2.47 13.98 -5.98
CA ALA A 108 -3.00 14.77 -4.89
C ALA A 108 -2.02 14.77 -3.71
N VAL A 109 -1.91 15.92 -3.04
CA VAL A 109 -1.19 16.15 -1.78
C VAL A 109 0.30 16.51 -1.92
N ARG A 110 0.58 17.52 -2.72
CA ARG A 110 1.64 18.51 -2.45
C ARG A 110 1.28 19.85 -3.10
N ALA A 111 0.19 20.45 -2.63
CA ALA A 111 -0.15 21.84 -2.92
C ALA A 111 -0.95 22.42 -1.75
N ALA A 112 -0.22 23.03 -0.81
CA ALA A 112 -0.64 24.17 0.00
C ALA A 112 0.58 24.65 0.79
#